data_AF-A0A7X9F604-F1
#
_entry.id   AF-A0A7X9F604-F1
#
_cell.length_a   1.000
_cell.length_b   1.000
_cell.length_c   1.000
_cell.angle_alpha   90.00
_cell.angle_beta   90.00
_cell.angle_gamma   90.00
#
_symmetry.space_group_name_H-M   'P 1'
#
loop_
_entity.id
_entity.type
_entity.pdbx_description
1 polymer ?
#
loop_
_entity_poly.entity_id
_entity_poly.type
_entity_poly.pdbx_seq_one_letter_code
_entity_poly.pdbx_strand_id
1 'polypeptide(L)' 'HFRPSLLDGKRKEFRLAEKIAAFIMKAIDPLLTGSSKRFRSMPVEKLARAMVNLSKNPAGREHILHYPEIMSCL' A
#
# COMPACT_ATOMS: atom_id res chain seq x y z
N HIS A 1 -3.08 -8.03 -12.58
CA HIS A 1 -2.52 -8.73 -11.40
C HIS A 1 -1.88 -7.72 -10.46
N PHE A 2 -2.29 -7.71 -9.19
CA PHE A 2 -1.74 -6.80 -8.18
C PHE A 2 -0.54 -7.45 -7.49
N ARG A 3 0.61 -6.76 -7.47
CA ARG A 3 1.81 -7.18 -6.74
C ARG A 3 2.22 -6.11 -5.73
N PRO A 4 1.45 -5.95 -4.63
CA PRO A 4 1.84 -5.05 -3.55
C PRO A 4 3.12 -5.56 -2.87
N SER A 5 3.84 -4.64 -2.23
CA SER A 5 5.00 -4.94 -1.38
C SER A 5 4.51 -5.52 -0.03
N LEU A 6 4.73 -4.80 1.07
CA LEU A 6 4.29 -5.21 2.40
C LEU A 6 2.85 -4.74 2.64
N LEU A 7 1.90 -5.65 2.88
CA LEU A 7 0.52 -5.28 3.22
C LEU A 7 0.42 -4.89 4.69
N ASP A 8 0.05 -3.63 4.94
CA ASP A 8 -0.24 -3.11 6.27
C ASP A 8 -1.75 -2.96 6.43
N GLY A 9 -2.31 -3.50 7.50
CA GLY A 9 -3.76 -3.45 7.71
C GLY A 9 -4.08 -3.95 9.10
N LYS A 10 -5.20 -3.47 9.66
CA LYS A 10 -5.66 -3.89 10.99
C LYS A 10 -5.96 -5.40 10.98
N ARG A 11 -4.96 -6.21 11.33
CA ARG A 11 -5.16 -7.61 11.68
C ARG A 11 -5.87 -7.66 13.04
N LYS A 12 -6.68 -8.69 13.24
CA LYS A 12 -7.47 -8.91 14.46
C LYS A 12 -6.59 -9.26 15.68
N GLU A 13 -5.31 -9.57 15.45
CA GLU A 13 -4.29 -9.78 16.49
C GLU A 13 -3.69 -8.44 16.94
N PHE A 14 -3.96 -8.06 18.19
CA PHE A 14 -3.38 -6.87 18.82
C PHE A 14 -1.94 -7.14 19.26
N ARG A 15 -0.97 -6.94 18.37
CA ARG A 15 0.44 -6.87 18.77
C ARG A 15 0.80 -5.44 19.15
N LEU A 16 0.87 -5.17 20.46
CA LEU A 16 1.30 -3.89 21.04
C LEU A 16 2.63 -3.40 20.44
N ALA A 17 3.55 -4.33 20.17
CA ALA A 17 4.83 -4.06 19.49
C ALA A 17 4.66 -3.55 18.04
N GLU A 18 3.68 -4.05 17.28
CA GLU A 18 3.40 -3.55 15.93
C GLU A 18 2.82 -2.14 15.93
N LYS A 19 2.05 -1.75 16.95
CA LYS A 19 1.53 -0.38 17.06
C LYS A 19 2.64 0.63 17.34
N ILE A 20 3.61 0.26 18.18
CA ILE A 20 4.80 1.08 18.46
C ILE A 20 5.68 1.15 17.20
N ALA A 21 5.92 0.01 16.54
CA ALA A 21 6.67 -0.03 15.28
C ALA A 21 5.98 0.76 14.16
N ALA A 22 4.65 0.69 14.04
CA ALA A 22 3.87 1.45 13.07
C ALA A 22 3.91 2.95 13.36
N PHE A 23 3.91 3.35 14.64
CA PHE A 23 4.07 4.75 15.02
C PHE A 23 5.47 5.27 14.65
N ILE A 24 6.51 4.50 14.93
CA ILE A 24 7.89 4.82 14.55
C ILE A 24 8.04 4.84 13.02
N MET A 25 7.51 3.84 12.32
CA MET A 25 7.50 3.79 10.84
C MET A 25 6.73 4.98 10.26
N LYS A 26 5.61 5.40 10.85
CA LYS A 26 4.84 6.57 10.40
C LYS A 26 5.63 7.88 10.58
N ALA A 27 6.51 7.96 11.58
CA ALA A 27 7.43 9.08 11.74
C ALA A 27 8.62 9.03 10.77
N ILE A 28 9.04 7.83 10.35
CA ILE A 28 10.12 7.62 9.36
C ILE A 28 9.59 7.65 7.91
N ASP A 29 8.30 7.41 7.67
CA ASP A 29 7.65 7.45 6.36
C ASP A 29 7.82 8.79 5.60
N PRO A 30 7.73 9.98 6.23
CA PRO A 30 8.04 11.23 5.55
C PRO A 30 9.52 11.38 5.20
N LEU A 31 10.43 10.64 5.85
CA LEU A 31 11.86 10.59 5.50
C LEU A 31 12.13 9.64 4.33
N LEU A 32 11.25 8.67 4.08
CA LEU A 32 11.30 7.70 2.97
C LEU A 32 10.66 8.24 1.67
N THR A 33 11.05 9.45 1.27
CA THR A 33 10.64 10.10 0.01
C THR A 33 11.67 9.85 -1.10
N GLY A 34 11.21 9.45 -2.31
CA GLY A 34 12.07 9.14 -3.46
C GLY A 34 12.01 7.67 -3.89
N SER A 35 13.15 7.08 -4.26
CA SER A 35 13.28 5.71 -4.76
C SER A 35 12.86 4.62 -3.78
N SER A 36 12.85 4.91 -2.47
CA SER A 36 12.43 3.99 -1.41
C SER A 36 10.91 3.83 -1.28
N LYS A 37 10.11 4.52 -2.10
CA LYS A 37 8.63 4.35 -2.16
C LYS A 37 8.19 2.90 -2.37
N ARG A 38 9.01 2.08 -3.04
CA ARG A 38 8.72 0.66 -3.32
C ARG A 38 8.69 -0.22 -2.06
N PHE A 39 9.34 0.21 -0.98
CA PHE A 39 9.38 -0.48 0.30
C PHE A 39 8.34 -0.01 1.30
N ARG A 40 7.54 1.01 0.95
CA ARG A 40 6.47 1.45 1.84
C ARG A 40 5.45 0.36 1.99
N SER A 41 4.96 0.23 3.22
CA SER A 41 3.79 -0.57 3.49
C SER A 41 2.60 -0.05 2.69
N MET A 42 1.85 -0.95 2.07
CA MET A 42 0.61 -0.66 1.37
C MET A 42 -0.56 -0.95 2.30
N PRO A 43 -1.33 0.08 2.70
CA PRO A 43 -2.55 -0.11 3.46
C PRO A 43 -3.54 -1.00 2.70
N VAL A 44 -4.09 -2.02 3.34
CA VAL A 44 -5.09 -2.93 2.75
C VAL A 44 -6.31 -2.15 2.25
N GLU A 45 -6.74 -1.11 2.97
CA GLU A 45 -7.83 -0.22 2.56
C GLU A 45 -7.53 0.49 1.24
N LYS A 46 -6.28 0.94 1.04
CA LYS A 46 -5.86 1.60 -0.19
C LYS A 46 -5.82 0.62 -1.36
N LEU A 47 -5.31 -0.58 -1.13
CA LEU A 47 -5.33 -1.63 -2.15
C LEU A 47 -6.77 -1.98 -2.56
N ALA A 48 -7.67 -2.19 -1.59
CA ALA A 48 -9.07 -2.51 -1.87
C ALA A 48 -9.76 -1.42 -2.69
N ARG A 49 -9.54 -0.14 -2.35
CA ARG A 49 -10.08 0.99 -3.11
C ARG A 49 -9.51 1.06 -4.52
N ALA A 50 -8.21 0.84 -4.69
CA ALA A 50 -7.57 0.78 -6.01
C ALA A 50 -8.13 -0.36 -6.87
N MET A 51 -8.38 -1.53 -6.28
CA MET A 51 -9.00 -2.67 -6.98
C MET A 51 -10.41 -2.35 -7.46
N VAL A 52 -11.24 -1.72 -6.60
CA VAL A 52 -12.61 -1.31 -6.96
C VAL A 52 -12.61 -0.27 -8.07
N ASN A 53 -11.73 0.74 -7.99
CA ASN A 53 -11.61 1.76 -9.03
C ASN A 53 -11.16 1.16 -10.37
N LEU A 54 -10.16 0.25 -10.35
CA LEU A 54 -9.72 -0.44 -11.55
C LEU A 54 -10.85 -1.29 -12.16
N SER A 55 -11.66 -1.94 -11.33
CA SER A 55 -12.83 -2.69 -11.78
C SER A 55 -13.87 -1.82 -12.48
N LYS A 56 -13.95 -0.52 -12.14
CA LYS A 56 -14.88 0.42 -12.77
C LYS A 56 -14.31 1.05 -14.05
N ASN A 57 -12.99 1.16 -14.17
CA ASN A 57 -12.33 1.72 -15.35
C ASN A 57 -11.06 0.94 -15.72
N PRO A 58 -11.21 -0.19 -16.44
CA PRO A 58 -10.09 -1.09 -16.76
C PRO A 58 -9.24 -0.63 -17.96
N ALA A 59 -9.59 0.47 -18.64
CA ALA A 59 -8.99 0.83 -19.92
C ALA A 59 -7.50 1.26 -19.80
N GLY A 60 -6.62 0.61 -20.57
CA GLY A 60 -5.24 1.05 -20.80
C GLY A 60 -4.24 0.77 -19.68
N ARG A 61 -4.57 -0.08 -18.70
CA ARG A 61 -3.70 -0.39 -17.55
C ARG A 61 -2.88 -1.66 -17.81
N GLU A 62 -1.64 -1.66 -17.34
CA GLU A 62 -0.75 -2.82 -17.46
C GLU A 62 -1.31 -4.07 -16.78
N HIS A 63 -0.96 -5.23 -17.33
CA HIS A 63 -1.41 -6.52 -16.81
C HIS A 63 -0.86 -6.79 -15.39
N ILE A 64 0.26 -6.16 -15.00
CA ILE A 64 0.91 -6.33 -13.69
C ILE A 64 1.09 -4.94 -13.06
N LEU A 65 0.44 -4.70 -11.92
CA LEU A 65 0.48 -3.42 -11.21
C LEU A 65 1.31 -3.55 -9.92
N HIS A 66 2.38 -2.78 -9.81
CA HIS A 66 3.21 -2.64 -8.61
C HIS A 66 2.78 -1.41 -7.77
N TYR A 67 3.36 -1.22 -6.58
CA TYR A 67 3.01 -0.12 -5.64
C TYR A 67 2.70 1.24 -6.30
N PRO A 68 3.55 1.81 -7.18
CA PRO A 68 3.27 3.12 -7.78
C PRO A 68 2.03 3.11 -8.70
N GLU A 69 1.81 2.03 -9.44
CA GLU A 69 0.70 1.89 -10.37
C GLU A 69 -0.62 1.63 -9.65
N ILE A 70 -0.59 0.84 -8.57
CA ILE A 70 -1.73 0.64 -7.68
C ILE A 70 -2.14 1.97 -7.04
N MET A 71 -1.16 2.78 -6.61
CA MET A 71 -1.44 4.12 -6.06
C MET A 71 -2.00 5.09 -7.10
N SER A 72 -1.68 4.92 -8.38
CA SER A 72 -2.29 5.66 -9.48
C SER A 72 -3.75 5.22 -9.78
N CYS A 73 -4.23 4.14 -9.17
CA CYS A 73 -5.61 3.66 -9.28
C CYS A 73 -6.53 4.13 -8.14
N LEU A 74 -5.99 4.80 -7.11
CA LEU A 74 -6.77 5.41 -6.02
C LEU A 74 -7.49 6.67 -6.47
#